data_AF-A0A955DAP5-F1
#
_entry.id   AF-A0A955DAP5-F1
#
_cell.length_a   1.000
_cell.length_b   1.000
_cell.length_c   1.000
_cell.angle_alpha   90.00
_cell.angle_beta   90.00
_cell.angle_gamma   90.00
#
_symmetry.space_group_name_H-M   'P 1'
#
loop_
_entity.id
_entity.type
_entity.pdbx_description
1 polymer ?
#
loop_
_entity_poly.entity_id
_entity_poly.type
_entity_poly.pdbx_seq_one_letter_code
_entity_poly.pdbx_strand_id
1 'polypeptide(L)'
;MHASRAIATVGLLVAPALLAASAPAQELVAPNANANASGDTGLNTLIRNAAGRAYQFRIAPSELAGVPVGAFLDAITYRFDQTASNPTTWPPAGGATWTDYDITLSQDATNGAPLSPTFAANQTAPVRVRSGPLTIPAGAFTSGANPNAWGHRILFDTPYQYAGGGLLVTVAHPGSNQVPVAPFLDATNITGNAVSGSSYVATVGTPTATTIARLLACDRGITTVPNAATNTEGAEAGPGVLAGTGNARTIQVQFAAAQLTALQPGEIITSLGVRLDQSAQGQAPWPPVGGATWAAYEITLSRAANTVLTLSTNFAANQIDPVLVRAGPLTIPAGSLTASPLGPDPFFEIPIRAYAYQGGDLVVTITHTGSSIASDPTVDAVPASAAAGARASAGYQSQAGTPASPPVLSLRTMPAQAPGVLWDNGPIVNRPGAGFQGADLSVVGFRDSLLGFAALDGGERIADDVIVNDIQGWRLDAFSTFAFANGDTSGPTSIINGLTVRVWSGVPESPGASIVAQTNPLASNTFANAYRNPASSPTSNSLPLRRLTATFPQHTVLPRGRYWIEIACTSTSSTPMGVPVQNYCGHV
;
A
#
# COMPACT_ATOMS: atom_id res chain seq x y z
N MET A 1 74.94 -13.66 -11.70
CA MET A 1 73.73 -14.03 -10.93
C MET A 1 73.00 -12.76 -10.54
N HIS A 2 71.66 -12.81 -10.56
CA HIS A 2 70.69 -11.76 -10.23
C HIS A 2 70.37 -10.72 -11.32
N ALA A 3 69.45 -11.12 -12.21
CA ALA A 3 68.55 -10.18 -12.88
C ALA A 3 67.30 -9.99 -12.01
N SER A 4 67.02 -8.74 -11.65
CA SER A 4 65.88 -8.32 -10.85
C SER A 4 64.62 -8.26 -11.72
N ARG A 5 63.55 -8.96 -11.35
CA ARG A 5 62.23 -8.89 -12.00
C ARG A 5 61.32 -7.98 -11.18
N ALA A 6 60.89 -6.87 -11.79
CA ALA A 6 59.82 -6.03 -11.26
C ALA A 6 58.46 -6.70 -11.57
N ILE A 7 57.67 -6.96 -10.52
CA ILE A 7 56.26 -7.37 -10.62
C ILE A 7 55.44 -6.09 -10.46
N ALA A 8 54.74 -5.68 -11.52
CA ALA A 8 53.78 -4.58 -11.46
C ALA A 8 52.45 -5.13 -10.91
N THR A 9 52.12 -4.75 -9.68
CA THR A 9 50.81 -5.01 -9.07
C THR A 9 49.80 -4.01 -9.65
N VAL A 10 48.92 -4.46 -10.55
CA VAL A 10 47.74 -3.69 -10.98
C VAL A 10 46.74 -3.71 -9.83
N GLY A 11 46.65 -2.60 -9.09
CA GLY A 11 45.60 -2.38 -8.10
C GLY A 11 44.27 -2.13 -8.80
N LEU A 12 43.39 -3.13 -8.76
CA LEU A 12 42.00 -2.98 -9.18
C LEU A 12 41.27 -2.12 -8.15
N LEU A 13 41.02 -0.84 -8.48
CA LEU A 13 40.14 0.03 -7.70
C LEU A 13 38.70 -0.43 -7.92
N VAL A 14 38.19 -1.29 -7.04
CA VAL A 14 36.75 -1.58 -6.97
C VAL A 14 36.11 -0.40 -6.25
N ALA A 15 35.46 0.50 -7.00
CA ALA A 15 34.58 1.49 -6.41
C ALA A 15 33.44 0.75 -5.69
N PRO A 16 33.20 0.99 -4.40
CA PRO A 16 32.02 0.44 -3.74
C PRO A 16 30.81 1.11 -4.38
N ALA A 17 30.03 0.35 -5.15
CA ALA A 17 28.69 0.76 -5.50
C ALA A 17 27.92 0.90 -4.18
N LEU A 18 27.62 2.14 -3.76
CA LEU A 18 26.68 2.38 -2.67
C LEU A 18 25.34 1.75 -3.10
N LEU A 19 25.00 0.64 -2.46
CA LEU A 19 23.72 -0.03 -2.62
C LEU A 19 22.64 0.88 -2.01
N ALA A 20 21.82 1.50 -2.85
CA ALA A 20 20.60 2.16 -2.40
C ALA A 20 19.56 1.08 -2.11
N ALA A 21 19.51 0.58 -0.87
CA ALA A 21 18.33 -0.11 -0.37
C ALA A 21 17.14 0.88 -0.39
N SER A 22 15.92 0.40 -0.62
CA SER A 22 14.73 1.24 -0.46
C SER A 22 14.73 1.81 0.96
N ALA A 23 14.79 3.13 1.09
CA ALA A 23 14.77 3.75 2.40
C ALA A 23 13.38 3.53 3.03
N PRO A 24 13.31 3.24 4.35
CA PRO A 24 12.02 3.11 5.03
C PRO A 24 11.21 4.40 4.85
N ALA A 25 9.88 4.28 4.88
CA ALA A 25 9.01 5.45 4.78
C ALA A 25 9.42 6.51 5.82
N GLN A 26 9.78 7.69 5.33
CA GLN A 26 10.22 8.83 6.12
C GLN A 26 9.02 9.68 6.49
N GLU A 27 8.91 10.00 7.78
CA GLU A 27 8.02 11.06 8.23
C GLU A 27 8.73 12.40 8.18
N LEU A 28 8.10 13.37 7.53
CA LEU A 28 8.59 14.73 7.43
C LEU A 28 7.60 15.68 8.09
N VAL A 29 8.07 16.45 9.08
CA VAL A 29 7.28 17.52 9.68
C VAL A 29 7.59 18.83 8.97
N ALA A 30 6.54 19.53 8.55
CA ALA A 30 6.63 20.85 7.93
C ALA A 30 5.72 21.84 8.69
N PRO A 31 6.28 22.96 9.20
CA PRO A 31 7.71 23.30 9.23
C PRO A 31 8.54 22.37 10.14
N ASN A 32 9.80 22.11 9.76
CA ASN A 32 10.73 21.20 10.41
C ASN A 32 11.11 21.67 11.82
N ALA A 33 11.15 22.99 12.05
CA ALA A 33 11.34 23.61 13.35
C ALA A 33 10.26 23.15 14.36
N ASN A 34 9.08 22.74 13.88
CA ASN A 34 7.97 22.29 14.70
C ASN A 34 7.92 20.76 14.87
N ALA A 35 8.94 20.02 14.42
CA ALA A 35 9.03 18.57 14.65
C ALA A 35 8.89 18.23 16.15
N ASN A 36 9.59 18.98 17.01
CA ASN A 36 9.63 18.79 18.45
C ASN A 36 9.14 20.02 19.25
N ALA A 37 8.46 20.96 18.59
CA ALA A 37 7.93 22.17 19.20
C ALA A 37 6.55 22.51 18.63
N SER A 38 5.61 22.96 19.46
CA SER A 38 4.33 23.44 18.96
C SER A 38 4.43 24.76 18.21
N GLY A 39 3.40 25.03 17.43
CA GLY A 39 3.19 26.32 16.79
C GLY A 39 2.77 27.41 17.78
N ASP A 40 2.57 28.60 17.24
CA ASP A 40 2.20 29.81 17.99
C ASP A 40 0.69 30.14 17.88
N THR A 41 -0.07 29.31 17.15
CA THR A 41 -1.50 29.54 16.92
C THR A 41 -2.25 28.25 16.58
N GLY A 42 -3.58 28.35 16.51
CA GLY A 42 -4.49 27.24 16.22
C GLY A 42 -5.35 27.49 14.99
N LEU A 43 -5.56 26.45 14.17
CA LEU A 43 -6.37 26.51 12.95
C LEU A 43 -7.36 25.35 12.88
N ASN A 44 -8.66 25.60 12.69
CA ASN A 44 -9.67 24.55 12.56
C ASN A 44 -10.20 24.34 11.13
N THR A 45 -9.52 24.93 10.13
CA THR A 45 -10.00 24.95 8.74
C THR A 45 -10.08 23.56 8.12
N LEU A 46 -9.11 22.68 8.43
CA LEU A 46 -8.96 21.35 7.85
C LEU A 46 -9.85 20.27 8.46
N ILE A 47 -10.38 20.52 9.65
CA ILE A 47 -11.23 19.59 10.40
C ILE A 47 -12.54 20.26 10.83
N ARG A 48 -13.00 21.24 10.05
CA ARG A 48 -14.12 22.11 10.40
C ARG A 48 -15.39 21.29 10.66
N ASN A 49 -16.16 21.74 11.64
CA ASN A 49 -17.37 21.10 12.12
C ASN A 49 -18.56 21.35 11.19
N ALA A 50 -18.87 22.61 10.88
CA ALA A 50 -19.91 22.99 9.92
C ALA A 50 -19.38 24.08 8.96
N ALA A 51 -20.00 24.14 7.77
CA ALA A 51 -19.61 24.96 6.61
C ALA A 51 -18.33 24.50 5.90
N GLY A 52 -18.42 24.48 4.57
CA GLY A 52 -17.32 24.03 3.71
C GLY A 52 -16.10 24.93 3.81
N ARG A 53 -14.93 24.35 3.55
CA ARG A 53 -13.65 25.05 3.53
C ARG A 53 -12.85 24.60 2.33
N ALA A 54 -12.10 25.55 1.78
CA ALA A 54 -10.93 25.29 0.96
C ALA A 54 -9.74 25.94 1.67
N TYR A 55 -8.64 25.22 1.78
CA TYR A 55 -7.42 25.66 2.43
C TYR A 55 -6.24 25.26 1.57
N GLN A 56 -5.33 26.20 1.33
CA GLN A 56 -4.11 25.93 0.60
C GLN A 56 -2.93 26.47 1.40
N PHE A 57 -1.92 25.63 1.57
CA PHE A 57 -0.68 26.02 2.24
C PHE A 57 0.54 25.45 1.55
N ARG A 58 1.65 26.16 1.70
CA ARG A 58 2.95 25.82 1.13
C ARG A 58 3.85 25.13 2.14
N ILE A 59 4.59 24.15 1.64
CA ILE A 59 5.78 23.57 2.26
C ILE A 59 6.98 23.98 1.41
N ALA A 60 7.92 24.72 2.01
CA ALA A 60 9.08 25.25 1.28
C ALA A 60 10.08 24.13 0.90
N PRO A 61 10.88 24.31 -0.17
CA PRO A 61 11.89 23.32 -0.57
C PRO A 61 12.85 22.94 0.56
N SER A 62 13.22 23.88 1.43
CA SER A 62 14.10 23.65 2.59
C SER A 62 13.51 22.65 3.59
N GLU A 63 12.18 22.60 3.70
CA GLU A 63 11.47 21.66 4.55
C GLU A 63 11.48 20.25 3.93
N LEU A 64 11.64 20.14 2.62
CA LEU A 64 11.59 18.90 1.85
C LEU A 64 12.98 18.35 1.50
N ALA A 65 14.05 18.90 2.07
CA ALA A 65 15.43 18.53 1.72
C ALA A 65 15.75 17.03 1.95
N GLY A 66 15.01 16.37 2.84
CA GLY A 66 15.13 14.93 3.07
C GLY A 66 14.35 14.04 2.09
N VAL A 67 13.49 14.60 1.23
CA VAL A 67 12.65 13.86 0.30
C VAL A 67 13.32 13.83 -1.07
N PRO A 68 13.77 12.65 -1.57
CA PRO A 68 14.36 12.55 -2.90
C PRO A 68 13.35 12.94 -3.99
N VAL A 69 13.84 13.58 -5.06
CA VAL A 69 13.04 13.77 -6.27
C VAL A 69 12.66 12.39 -6.83
N GLY A 70 11.39 12.20 -7.12
CA GLY A 70 10.81 10.92 -7.55
C GLY A 70 10.25 10.06 -6.40
N ALA A 71 10.51 10.42 -5.13
CA ALA A 71 9.87 9.78 -3.99
C ALA A 71 8.36 10.05 -3.98
N PHE A 72 7.59 9.19 -3.31
CA PHE A 72 6.15 9.33 -3.25
C PHE A 72 5.70 9.84 -1.88
N LEU A 73 4.80 10.81 -1.89
CA LEU A 73 4.05 11.21 -0.71
C LEU A 73 2.75 10.41 -0.69
N ASP A 74 2.48 9.74 0.42
CA ASP A 74 1.35 8.79 0.54
C ASP A 74 0.34 9.18 1.62
N ALA A 75 0.73 10.06 2.54
CA ALA A 75 -0.14 10.46 3.63
C ALA A 75 0.19 11.84 4.17
N ILE A 76 -0.80 12.43 4.82
CA ILE A 76 -0.66 13.63 5.63
C ILE A 76 -1.30 13.41 7.00
N THR A 77 -0.65 13.89 8.04
CA THR A 77 -1.13 13.82 9.42
C THR A 77 -1.04 15.20 10.05
N TYR A 78 -1.99 15.52 10.94
CA TYR A 78 -2.00 16.77 11.71
C TYR A 78 -1.97 16.45 13.20
N ARG A 79 -1.71 17.45 14.04
CA ARG A 79 -1.81 17.33 15.50
C ARG A 79 -2.56 18.52 16.08
N PHE A 80 -3.00 18.38 17.32
CA PHE A 80 -3.71 19.43 18.04
C PHE A 80 -2.81 20.59 18.48
N ASP A 81 -3.35 21.80 18.38
CA ASP A 81 -2.82 22.98 19.06
C ASP A 81 -2.89 22.81 20.60
N GLN A 82 -2.06 23.55 21.34
CA GLN A 82 -2.00 23.57 22.80
C GLN A 82 -3.11 24.40 23.47
N THR A 83 -4.02 25.00 22.70
CA THR A 83 -5.12 25.76 23.27
C THR A 83 -5.97 24.93 24.24
N ALA A 84 -6.32 25.53 25.38
CA ALA A 84 -7.26 24.94 26.34
C ALA A 84 -8.68 24.77 25.76
N SER A 85 -8.95 25.36 24.59
CA SER A 85 -10.21 25.15 23.85
C SER A 85 -10.31 23.75 23.23
N ASN A 86 -9.19 23.05 23.06
CA ASN A 86 -9.20 21.68 22.54
C ASN A 86 -9.66 20.70 23.62
N PRO A 87 -10.52 19.72 23.28
CA PRO A 87 -10.90 18.66 24.22
C PRO A 87 -9.70 17.74 24.50
N THR A 88 -9.78 16.96 25.57
CA THR A 88 -8.77 15.94 25.93
C THR A 88 -8.62 14.88 24.85
N THR A 89 -9.73 14.49 24.21
CA THR A 89 -9.77 13.54 23.10
C THR A 89 -10.79 13.97 22.06
N TRP A 90 -10.50 13.74 20.78
CA TRP A 90 -11.43 14.00 19.67
C TRP A 90 -11.09 13.11 18.47
N PRO A 91 -12.02 12.80 17.58
CA PRO A 91 -13.48 12.99 17.67
C PRO A 91 -14.11 12.32 18.90
N PRO A 92 -15.30 12.75 19.35
CA PRO A 92 -16.08 12.05 20.34
C PRO A 92 -16.53 10.67 19.84
N ALA A 93 -17.22 9.92 20.70
CA ALA A 93 -17.82 8.64 20.34
C ALA A 93 -18.65 8.76 19.03
N GLY A 94 -18.43 7.84 18.09
CA GLY A 94 -19.03 7.87 16.75
C GLY A 94 -18.12 8.45 15.65
N GLY A 95 -16.98 9.05 16.00
CA GLY A 95 -16.03 9.57 15.02
C GLY A 95 -16.47 10.87 14.36
N ALA A 96 -15.62 11.44 13.50
CA ALA A 96 -15.93 12.57 12.64
C ALA A 96 -15.97 12.12 11.18
N THR A 97 -17.03 12.47 10.46
CA THR A 97 -17.24 12.08 9.07
C THR A 97 -17.43 13.29 8.17
N TRP A 98 -16.86 13.22 6.97
CA TRP A 98 -17.09 14.13 5.85
C TRP A 98 -17.67 13.33 4.69
N THR A 99 -18.66 13.88 4.01
CA THR A 99 -19.19 13.27 2.77
C THR A 99 -18.15 13.31 1.66
N ASP A 100 -17.36 14.39 1.61
CA ASP A 100 -16.23 14.58 0.69
C ASP A 100 -15.05 15.24 1.41
N TYR A 101 -13.84 14.76 1.16
CA TYR A 101 -12.61 15.31 1.68
C TYR A 101 -11.51 15.19 0.63
N ASP A 102 -11.36 16.26 -0.15
CA ASP A 102 -10.44 16.33 -1.27
C ASP A 102 -9.08 16.85 -0.81
N ILE A 103 -8.01 16.19 -1.27
CA ILE A 103 -6.64 16.68 -1.12
C ILE A 103 -5.99 16.70 -2.50
N THR A 104 -5.42 17.85 -2.85
CA THR A 104 -4.66 18.06 -4.07
C THR A 104 -3.25 18.49 -3.71
N LEU A 105 -2.26 17.81 -4.28
CA LEU A 105 -0.85 18.17 -4.19
C LEU A 105 -0.38 18.74 -5.54
N SER A 106 0.45 19.78 -5.51
CA SER A 106 1.02 20.39 -6.71
C SER A 106 2.41 20.95 -6.44
N GLN A 107 3.17 21.22 -7.49
CA GLN A 107 4.34 22.09 -7.36
C GLN A 107 3.88 23.52 -7.02
N ASP A 108 4.69 24.23 -6.24
CA ASP A 108 4.48 25.65 -5.94
C ASP A 108 4.81 26.52 -7.16
N ALA A 109 3.80 27.08 -7.81
CA ALA A 109 3.97 27.96 -8.97
C ALA A 109 4.53 29.34 -8.58
N THR A 110 4.48 29.72 -7.30
CA THR A 110 4.95 31.05 -6.85
C THR A 110 6.46 31.10 -6.60
N ASN A 111 7.13 29.94 -6.58
CA ASN A 111 8.56 29.81 -6.32
C ASN A 111 9.02 30.56 -5.06
N GLY A 112 8.26 30.45 -3.96
CA GLY A 112 8.60 31.12 -2.70
C GLY A 112 7.94 32.49 -2.49
N ALA A 113 7.36 33.12 -3.52
CA ALA A 113 6.60 34.37 -3.36
C ALA A 113 5.30 34.15 -2.55
N PRO A 114 4.71 35.19 -1.93
CA PRO A 114 3.44 35.05 -1.21
C PRO A 114 2.35 34.42 -2.07
N LEU A 115 1.55 33.52 -1.49
CA LEU A 115 0.45 32.87 -2.21
C LEU A 115 -0.59 33.89 -2.66
N SER A 116 -1.04 33.76 -3.91
CA SER A 116 -2.16 34.51 -4.47
C SER A 116 -3.45 34.14 -3.75
N PRO A 117 -4.39 35.10 -3.54
CA PRO A 117 -5.75 34.79 -3.14
C PRO A 117 -6.46 33.80 -4.08
N THR A 118 -6.08 33.73 -5.35
CA THR A 118 -6.65 32.80 -6.33
C THR A 118 -5.93 31.45 -6.27
N PHE A 119 -6.62 30.41 -5.81
CA PHE A 119 -6.02 29.09 -5.52
C PHE A 119 -5.31 28.47 -6.73
N ALA A 120 -5.93 28.54 -7.91
CA ALA A 120 -5.40 27.95 -9.13
C ALA A 120 -4.12 28.65 -9.62
N ALA A 121 -3.94 29.94 -9.30
CA ALA A 121 -2.75 30.70 -9.71
C ALA A 121 -1.48 30.24 -8.99
N ASN A 122 -1.62 29.51 -7.88
CA ASN A 122 -0.49 29.03 -7.09
C ASN A 122 -0.01 27.64 -7.53
N GLN A 123 -0.76 26.91 -8.37
CA GLN A 123 -0.52 25.49 -8.63
C GLN A 123 0.16 25.24 -9.98
N THR A 124 1.17 24.37 -10.00
CA THR A 124 1.70 23.76 -11.23
C THR A 124 1.51 22.25 -11.19
N ALA A 125 0.96 21.68 -12.27
CA ALA A 125 0.67 20.25 -12.42
C ALA A 125 -0.07 19.63 -11.21
N PRO A 126 -1.27 20.12 -10.84
CA PRO A 126 -1.98 19.63 -9.67
C PRO A 126 -2.45 18.19 -9.86
N VAL A 127 -2.28 17.37 -8.82
CA VAL A 127 -2.72 15.98 -8.74
C VAL A 127 -3.69 15.85 -7.57
N ARG A 128 -4.92 15.40 -7.83
CA ARG A 128 -5.88 15.07 -6.78
C ARG A 128 -5.50 13.72 -6.16
N VAL A 129 -4.88 13.78 -4.99
CA VAL A 129 -4.32 12.62 -4.29
C VAL A 129 -5.34 11.92 -3.42
N ARG A 130 -6.40 12.60 -3.01
CA ARG A 130 -7.52 12.04 -2.24
C ARG A 130 -8.84 12.64 -2.71
N SER A 131 -9.89 11.83 -2.74
CA SER A 131 -11.26 12.33 -2.95
C SER A 131 -12.32 11.43 -2.32
N GLY A 132 -13.51 11.97 -2.10
CA GLY A 132 -14.64 11.25 -1.52
C GLY A 132 -14.63 11.23 0.02
N PRO A 133 -15.42 10.35 0.66
CA PRO A 133 -15.67 10.43 2.09
C PRO A 133 -14.42 10.19 2.94
N LEU A 134 -14.37 10.85 4.11
CA LEU A 134 -13.35 10.63 5.13
C LEU A 134 -14.03 10.37 6.46
N THR A 135 -13.54 9.38 7.21
CA THR A 135 -13.90 9.15 8.60
C THR A 135 -12.64 9.19 9.45
N ILE A 136 -12.62 10.06 10.45
CA ILE A 136 -11.63 10.07 11.51
C ILE A 136 -12.24 9.33 12.71
N PRO A 137 -11.63 8.24 13.20
CA PRO A 137 -12.19 7.44 14.28
C PRO A 137 -12.16 8.20 15.62
N ALA A 138 -13.04 7.83 16.54
CA ALA A 138 -13.11 8.45 17.86
C ALA A 138 -11.76 8.40 18.60
N GLY A 139 -11.41 9.49 19.31
CA GLY A 139 -10.18 9.59 20.10
C GLY A 139 -8.88 9.68 19.30
N ALA A 140 -8.95 9.85 17.98
CA ALA A 140 -7.75 9.89 17.14
C ALA A 140 -6.81 11.08 17.40
N PHE A 141 -7.27 12.12 18.07
CA PHE A 141 -6.48 13.27 18.51
C PHE A 141 -6.58 13.40 20.03
N THR A 142 -5.45 13.71 20.67
CA THR A 142 -5.36 13.85 22.12
C THR A 142 -4.66 15.17 22.48
N SER A 143 -5.11 15.83 23.54
CA SER A 143 -4.44 17.00 24.11
C SER A 143 -3.83 16.69 25.48
N GLY A 144 -2.83 17.50 25.89
CA GLY A 144 -2.17 17.39 27.19
C GLY A 144 -0.66 17.19 27.14
N ALA A 145 -0.05 17.17 25.96
CA ALA A 145 1.40 17.11 25.76
C ALA A 145 1.92 18.37 25.03
N ASN A 146 3.24 18.58 25.05
CA ASN A 146 3.90 19.68 24.35
C ASN A 146 5.12 19.16 23.56
N PRO A 147 5.02 19.02 22.22
CA PRO A 147 3.80 19.16 21.41
C PRO A 147 2.79 18.03 21.68
N ASN A 148 1.52 18.24 21.31
CA ASN A 148 0.54 17.17 21.33
C ASN A 148 0.91 16.03 20.36
N ALA A 149 0.43 14.82 20.63
CA ALA A 149 0.65 13.68 19.75
C ALA A 149 0.03 13.89 18.36
N TRP A 150 0.64 13.28 17.34
CA TRP A 150 0.08 13.24 16.00
C TRP A 150 -1.23 12.47 15.97
N GLY A 151 -2.22 13.02 15.27
CA GLY A 151 -3.54 12.44 15.20
C GLY A 151 -3.72 11.43 14.06
N HIS A 152 -4.94 11.38 13.51
CA HIS A 152 -5.27 10.45 12.43
C HIS A 152 -4.47 10.71 11.15
N ARG A 153 -3.85 9.66 10.62
CA ARG A 153 -3.13 9.69 9.33
C ARG A 153 -4.13 9.61 8.19
N ILE A 154 -4.23 10.68 7.40
CA ILE A 154 -5.06 10.72 6.20
C ILE A 154 -4.24 10.23 5.03
N LEU A 155 -4.65 9.09 4.47
CA LEU A 155 -3.96 8.46 3.36
C LEU A 155 -4.45 8.99 2.03
N PHE A 156 -3.55 9.04 1.06
CA PHE A 156 -3.86 9.33 -0.32
C PHE A 156 -4.37 8.08 -1.03
N ASP A 157 -5.30 8.28 -1.95
CA ASP A 157 -5.81 7.27 -2.87
C ASP A 157 -4.88 7.16 -4.10
N THR A 158 -4.32 8.29 -4.52
CA THR A 158 -3.29 8.39 -5.55
C THR A 158 -2.03 8.99 -4.92
N PRO A 159 -0.93 8.23 -4.84
CA PRO A 159 0.38 8.74 -4.42
C PRO A 159 0.81 9.95 -5.23
N TYR A 160 1.45 10.91 -4.58
CA TYR A 160 2.04 12.06 -5.27
C TYR A 160 3.53 11.83 -5.48
N GLN A 161 3.98 11.77 -6.73
CA GLN A 161 5.40 11.75 -7.03
C GLN A 161 6.00 13.14 -6.84
N TYR A 162 6.92 13.27 -5.90
CA TYR A 162 7.56 14.54 -5.59
C TYR A 162 8.53 14.92 -6.71
N ALA A 163 8.21 16.00 -7.44
CA ALA A 163 8.99 16.48 -8.57
C ALA A 163 10.16 17.41 -8.18
N GLY A 164 10.43 17.57 -6.88
CA GLY A 164 11.38 18.56 -6.36
C GLY A 164 10.77 19.95 -6.15
N GLY A 165 11.49 20.81 -5.43
CA GLY A 165 11.08 22.20 -5.18
C GLY A 165 10.01 22.35 -4.09
N GLY A 166 9.24 23.45 -4.15
CA GLY A 166 8.20 23.74 -3.17
C GLY A 166 6.95 22.90 -3.43
N LEU A 167 6.31 22.45 -2.36
CA LEU A 167 5.07 21.68 -2.44
C LEU A 167 3.89 22.54 -1.97
N LEU A 168 2.79 22.48 -2.71
CA LEU A 168 1.51 23.03 -2.29
C LEU A 168 0.55 21.91 -1.93
N VAL A 169 -0.13 22.09 -0.81
CA VAL A 169 -1.21 21.22 -0.34
C VAL A 169 -2.50 22.03 -0.36
N THR A 170 -3.50 21.54 -1.09
CA THR A 170 -4.85 22.10 -1.09
C THR A 170 -5.82 21.08 -0.54
N VAL A 171 -6.59 21.45 0.47
CA VAL A 171 -7.61 20.61 1.10
C VAL A 171 -8.97 21.29 0.96
N ALA A 172 -9.98 20.52 0.56
CA ALA A 172 -11.33 21.00 0.40
C ALA A 172 -12.35 20.00 0.97
N HIS A 173 -13.33 20.50 1.74
CA HIS A 173 -14.42 19.65 2.25
C HIS A 173 -15.71 20.48 2.50
N PRO A 174 -16.91 19.86 2.56
CA PRO A 174 -18.17 20.54 2.85
C PRO A 174 -18.41 20.82 4.35
N GLY A 175 -17.53 20.32 5.22
CA GLY A 175 -17.70 20.31 6.67
C GLY A 175 -17.99 18.89 7.17
N SER A 176 -17.82 18.64 8.46
CA SER A 176 -18.06 17.32 9.05
C SER A 176 -19.47 17.19 9.66
N ASN A 177 -19.76 16.02 10.21
CA ASN A 177 -20.91 15.79 11.08
C ASN A 177 -20.73 16.33 12.52
N GLN A 178 -19.62 17.01 12.83
CA GLN A 178 -19.32 17.46 14.18
C GLN A 178 -20.08 18.75 14.52
N VAL A 179 -20.66 18.84 15.72
CA VAL A 179 -21.32 20.03 16.27
C VAL A 179 -21.10 20.06 17.79
N PRO A 180 -20.96 21.24 18.45
CA PRO A 180 -21.10 22.59 17.90
C PRO A 180 -19.80 23.29 17.46
N VAL A 181 -18.60 22.81 17.81
CA VAL A 181 -17.32 23.47 17.48
C VAL A 181 -16.24 22.45 17.10
N ALA A 182 -15.50 22.71 16.03
CA ALA A 182 -14.31 21.92 15.67
C ALA A 182 -13.08 22.37 16.47
N PRO A 183 -12.24 21.44 16.91
CA PRO A 183 -11.00 21.76 17.59
C PRO A 183 -9.98 22.40 16.64
N PHE A 184 -8.91 22.93 17.22
CA PHE A 184 -7.85 23.62 16.53
C PHE A 184 -6.64 22.70 16.33
N LEU A 185 -6.17 22.65 15.09
CA LEU A 185 -4.89 22.04 14.73
C LEU A 185 -3.75 23.01 14.99
N ASP A 186 -2.59 22.44 15.28
CA ASP A 186 -1.35 23.16 15.50
C ASP A 186 -0.95 23.94 14.24
N ALA A 187 -0.62 25.22 14.39
CA ALA A 187 -0.36 26.12 13.28
C ALA A 187 0.65 27.21 13.64
N THR A 188 1.23 27.81 12.60
CA THR A 188 2.21 28.90 12.71
C THR A 188 1.79 30.10 11.87
N ASN A 189 2.07 31.31 12.34
CA ASN A 189 1.84 32.54 11.57
C ASN A 189 2.98 32.83 10.59
N ILE A 190 3.08 32.05 9.50
CA ILE A 190 4.03 32.34 8.43
C ILE A 190 3.36 33.19 7.35
N THR A 191 3.74 34.46 7.27
CA THR A 191 3.14 35.43 6.35
C THR A 191 3.24 34.95 4.90
N GLY A 192 2.08 34.89 4.21
CA GLY A 192 2.01 34.57 2.79
C GLY A 192 2.12 33.08 2.44
N ASN A 193 2.17 32.17 3.43
CA ASN A 193 2.30 30.73 3.18
C ASN A 193 0.98 29.96 3.10
N ALA A 194 -0.15 30.57 3.47
CA ALA A 194 -1.45 29.91 3.41
C ALA A 194 -2.60 30.86 3.06
N VAL A 195 -3.61 30.33 2.38
CA VAL A 195 -4.88 31.01 2.05
C VAL A 195 -6.07 30.11 2.37
N SER A 196 -7.18 30.70 2.82
CA SER A 196 -8.43 29.98 3.13
C SER A 196 -9.66 30.63 2.51
N GLY A 197 -10.52 29.80 1.93
CA GLY A 197 -11.88 30.13 1.48
C GLY A 197 -12.96 29.48 2.35
N SER A 198 -14.11 30.13 2.44
CA SER A 198 -15.24 29.74 3.31
C SER A 198 -16.28 28.82 2.66
N SER A 199 -15.92 28.15 1.55
CA SER A 199 -16.75 27.19 0.82
C SER A 199 -15.91 25.99 0.36
N TYR A 200 -16.56 24.84 0.15
CA TYR A 200 -15.95 23.61 -0.37
C TYR A 200 -15.26 23.84 -1.73
N VAL A 201 -15.91 24.59 -2.62
CA VAL A 201 -15.44 24.87 -3.99
C VAL A 201 -14.94 26.31 -4.14
N ALA A 202 -14.35 26.87 -3.07
CA ALA A 202 -13.84 28.23 -3.13
C ALA A 202 -12.66 28.33 -4.12
N THR A 203 -12.76 29.27 -5.06
CA THR A 203 -11.69 29.57 -6.03
C THR A 203 -10.76 30.68 -5.55
N VAL A 204 -11.21 31.44 -4.55
CA VAL A 204 -10.49 32.55 -3.93
C VAL A 204 -10.50 32.42 -2.41
N GLY A 205 -9.47 32.97 -1.75
CA GLY A 205 -9.32 32.93 -0.30
C GLY A 205 -8.65 34.17 0.26
N THR A 206 -8.49 34.15 1.58
CA THR A 206 -7.80 35.19 2.35
C THR A 206 -6.55 34.60 3.02
N PRO A 207 -5.45 35.37 3.13
CA PRO A 207 -4.26 34.93 3.85
C PRO A 207 -4.57 34.47 5.27
N THR A 208 -3.94 33.40 5.73
CA THR A 208 -4.17 32.81 7.05
C THR A 208 -2.92 32.10 7.57
N ALA A 209 -3.01 31.50 8.76
CA ALA A 209 -1.93 30.73 9.37
C ALA A 209 -1.65 29.42 8.60
N THR A 210 -0.42 28.93 8.70
CA THR A 210 0.05 27.68 8.10
C THR A 210 -0.05 26.56 9.12
N THR A 211 -0.84 25.53 8.85
CA THR A 211 -0.90 24.35 9.72
C THR A 211 0.45 23.64 9.75
N ILE A 212 0.78 23.06 10.90
CA ILE A 212 1.90 22.12 11.00
C ILE A 212 1.41 20.75 10.56
N ALA A 213 2.05 20.19 9.54
CA ALA A 213 1.69 18.91 8.95
C ALA A 213 2.86 17.94 9.00
N ARG A 214 2.54 16.65 9.08
CA ARG A 214 3.49 15.55 8.90
C ARG A 214 3.15 14.79 7.63
N LEU A 215 4.04 14.83 6.65
CA LEU A 215 3.95 14.03 5.44
C LEU A 215 4.61 12.66 5.66
N LEU A 216 4.03 11.63 5.07
CA LEU A 216 4.69 10.34 4.90
C LEU A 216 5.25 10.28 3.48
N ALA A 217 6.57 10.38 3.37
CA ALA A 217 7.30 10.17 2.13
C ALA A 217 7.83 8.74 2.11
N CYS A 218 7.47 7.92 1.13
CA CYS A 218 8.17 6.67 0.89
C CYS A 218 9.15 6.87 -0.27
N ASP A 219 10.40 6.50 -0.02
CA ASP A 219 11.31 6.26 -1.13
C ASP A 219 10.92 4.93 -1.75
N ARG A 220 10.27 4.99 -2.91
CA ARG A 220 9.96 3.78 -3.66
C ARG A 220 11.20 3.42 -4.45
N GLY A 221 11.89 2.38 -4.00
CA GLY A 221 13.05 1.84 -4.71
C GLY A 221 12.68 1.55 -6.16
N ILE A 222 13.53 1.96 -7.10
CA ILE A 222 13.43 1.53 -8.50
C ILE A 222 14.57 0.57 -8.74
N THR A 223 14.24 -0.68 -9.06
CA THR A 223 15.24 -1.66 -9.51
C THR A 223 15.11 -1.82 -11.02
N THR A 224 16.10 -1.36 -11.78
CA THR A 224 16.19 -1.68 -13.21
C THR A 224 16.73 -3.10 -13.38
N VAL A 225 16.06 -3.88 -14.22
CA VAL A 225 16.39 -5.28 -14.52
C VAL A 225 16.48 -5.47 -16.03
N PRO A 226 17.58 -6.03 -16.54
CA PRO A 226 18.78 -6.45 -15.81
C PRO A 226 19.57 -5.25 -15.25
N ASN A 227 20.28 -5.43 -14.13
CA ASN A 227 20.90 -4.31 -13.39
C ASN A 227 22.00 -3.61 -14.19
N ALA A 228 22.62 -4.31 -15.14
CA ALA A 228 23.59 -3.73 -16.07
C ALA A 228 22.99 -2.59 -16.92
N ALA A 229 21.68 -2.62 -17.20
CA ALA A 229 20.97 -1.60 -17.98
C ALA A 229 20.46 -0.42 -17.14
N THR A 230 20.85 -0.29 -15.87
CA THR A 230 20.40 0.83 -15.02
C THR A 230 20.79 2.18 -15.60
N ASN A 231 22.07 2.33 -15.98
CA ASN A 231 22.64 3.59 -16.46
C ASN A 231 23.11 3.52 -17.92
N THR A 232 22.79 2.43 -18.61
CA THR A 232 23.12 2.22 -20.02
C THR A 232 21.91 1.68 -20.73
N GLU A 233 21.79 2.00 -22.01
CA GLU A 233 20.85 1.31 -22.89
C GLU A 233 21.18 -0.17 -22.96
N GLY A 234 20.16 -0.99 -23.20
CA GLY A 234 20.36 -2.31 -23.74
C GLY A 234 20.91 -2.27 -25.16
N ALA A 235 21.46 -3.40 -25.61
CA ALA A 235 22.09 -3.51 -26.92
C ALA A 235 21.13 -3.99 -28.02
N GLU A 236 19.85 -4.23 -27.69
CA GLU A 236 18.87 -4.82 -28.59
C GLU A 236 17.50 -4.14 -28.48
N ALA A 237 16.71 -4.25 -29.54
CA ALA A 237 15.30 -3.89 -29.52
C ALA A 237 14.48 -5.04 -28.94
N GLY A 238 13.69 -4.75 -27.92
CA GLY A 238 12.87 -5.72 -27.22
C GLY A 238 11.65 -6.20 -27.98
N PRO A 239 11.08 -7.34 -27.57
CA PRO A 239 9.85 -7.86 -28.13
C PRO A 239 8.71 -6.87 -27.89
N GLY A 240 7.67 -6.90 -28.73
CA GLY A 240 6.56 -5.94 -28.70
C GLY A 240 5.70 -6.00 -27.43
N VAL A 241 6.23 -5.53 -26.29
CA VAL A 241 5.53 -5.35 -25.01
C VAL A 241 4.46 -4.24 -25.11
N LEU A 242 4.64 -3.36 -26.09
CA LEU A 242 3.76 -2.24 -26.43
C LEU A 242 3.28 -2.32 -27.89
N ALA A 243 3.13 -3.53 -28.43
CA ALA A 243 2.81 -3.70 -29.85
C ALA A 243 1.46 -3.06 -30.24
N GLY A 244 1.41 -2.61 -31.49
CA GLY A 244 0.34 -1.87 -32.13
C GLY A 244 -0.88 -2.69 -32.52
N THR A 245 -1.72 -2.09 -33.35
CA THR A 245 -3.02 -2.65 -33.75
C THR A 245 -2.88 -3.97 -34.50
N GLY A 246 -3.66 -4.97 -34.07
CA GLY A 246 -3.63 -6.32 -34.63
C GLY A 246 -2.46 -7.19 -34.15
N ASN A 247 -1.51 -6.62 -33.40
CA ASN A 247 -0.32 -7.32 -32.91
C ASN A 247 -0.52 -7.78 -31.47
N ALA A 248 -1.43 -8.74 -31.26
CA ALA A 248 -1.55 -9.41 -29.98
C ALA A 248 -0.25 -10.17 -29.66
N ARG A 249 0.21 -10.13 -28.41
CA ARG A 249 1.48 -10.74 -27.98
C ARG A 249 1.36 -11.36 -26.61
N THR A 250 2.16 -12.40 -26.39
CA THR A 250 2.49 -12.94 -25.07
C THR A 250 4.01 -13.00 -24.97
N ILE A 251 4.56 -12.36 -23.95
CA ILE A 251 6.01 -12.29 -23.69
C ILE A 251 6.23 -12.74 -22.26
N GLN A 252 7.13 -13.69 -22.05
CA GLN A 252 7.60 -14.09 -20.74
C GLN A 252 9.10 -13.83 -20.65
N VAL A 253 9.51 -13.09 -19.64
CA VAL A 253 10.91 -12.81 -19.32
C VAL A 253 11.23 -13.36 -17.93
N GLN A 254 12.41 -13.93 -17.79
CA GLN A 254 12.98 -14.35 -16.52
C GLN A 254 14.25 -13.54 -16.25
N PHE A 255 14.35 -13.01 -15.03
CA PHE A 255 15.54 -12.35 -14.51
C PHE A 255 16.16 -13.22 -13.43
N ALA A 256 17.48 -13.47 -13.53
CA ALA A 256 18.22 -14.20 -12.51
C ALA A 256 18.28 -13.38 -11.21
N ALA A 257 18.30 -14.06 -10.06
CA ALA A 257 18.41 -13.43 -8.73
C ALA A 257 19.59 -12.44 -8.62
N ALA A 258 20.71 -12.73 -9.30
CA ALA A 258 21.89 -11.87 -9.34
C ALA A 258 21.66 -10.51 -10.03
N GLN A 259 20.57 -10.35 -10.78
CA GLN A 259 20.14 -9.09 -11.37
C GLN A 259 19.17 -8.31 -10.47
N LEU A 260 18.66 -8.97 -9.42
CA LEU A 260 17.62 -8.46 -8.52
C LEU A 260 18.23 -8.08 -7.16
N THR A 261 19.52 -7.75 -7.10
CA THR A 261 20.25 -7.53 -5.83
C THR A 261 19.79 -6.30 -5.05
N ALA A 262 19.12 -5.36 -5.72
CA ALA A 262 18.48 -4.21 -5.07
C ALA A 262 17.12 -4.56 -4.44
N LEU A 263 16.55 -5.72 -4.78
CA LEU A 263 15.30 -6.22 -4.23
C LEU A 263 15.57 -7.16 -3.06
N GLN A 264 14.91 -6.91 -1.94
CA GLN A 264 14.94 -7.83 -0.79
C GLN A 264 13.68 -8.71 -0.78
N PRO A 265 13.78 -10.00 -0.40
CA PRO A 265 12.60 -10.81 -0.14
C PRO A 265 11.65 -10.11 0.84
N GLY A 266 10.38 -10.01 0.49
CA GLY A 266 9.33 -9.29 1.22
C GLY A 266 9.04 -7.89 0.69
N GLU A 267 9.91 -7.28 -0.11
CA GLU A 267 9.60 -6.00 -0.77
C GLU A 267 8.39 -6.14 -1.70
N ILE A 268 7.57 -5.10 -1.75
CA ILE A 268 6.34 -5.11 -2.53
C ILE A 268 6.57 -4.40 -3.85
N ILE A 269 6.50 -5.14 -4.97
CA ILE A 269 6.50 -4.58 -6.32
C ILE A 269 5.12 -3.98 -6.61
N THR A 270 5.09 -2.72 -7.02
CA THR A 270 3.85 -1.93 -7.21
C THR A 270 3.69 -1.36 -8.61
N SER A 271 4.76 -1.23 -9.37
CA SER A 271 4.70 -0.96 -10.81
C SER A 271 5.80 -1.68 -11.56
N LEU A 272 5.54 -1.85 -12.85
CA LEU A 272 6.49 -2.33 -13.83
C LEU A 272 6.66 -1.24 -14.88
N GLY A 273 7.86 -0.71 -15.03
CA GLY A 273 8.15 0.31 -16.00
C GLY A 273 8.81 -0.26 -17.26
N VAL A 274 8.47 0.35 -18.40
CA VAL A 274 9.07 0.08 -19.71
C VAL A 274 9.64 1.37 -20.27
N ARG A 275 10.74 1.31 -21.03
CA ARG A 275 11.29 2.48 -21.74
C ARG A 275 11.50 2.16 -23.21
N LEU A 276 11.57 3.20 -24.04
CA LEU A 276 11.89 3.06 -25.46
C LEU A 276 13.34 2.65 -25.64
N ASP A 277 13.61 1.94 -26.73
CA ASP A 277 14.96 1.66 -27.21
C ASP A 277 15.52 2.88 -27.93
N GLN A 278 16.76 3.27 -27.63
CA GLN A 278 17.47 4.33 -28.33
C GLN A 278 17.66 4.10 -29.84
N SER A 279 17.55 2.88 -30.36
CA SER A 279 17.51 2.72 -31.83
C SER A 279 16.29 3.41 -32.47
N ALA A 280 15.30 3.81 -31.66
CA ALA A 280 14.22 4.72 -32.02
C ALA A 280 14.64 6.22 -31.99
N GLN A 281 15.93 6.54 -31.92
CA GLN A 281 16.46 7.90 -31.96
C GLN A 281 15.87 8.70 -33.15
N GLY A 282 15.26 9.84 -32.84
CA GLY A 282 14.54 10.68 -33.81
C GLY A 282 13.03 10.42 -33.89
N GLN A 283 12.50 9.42 -33.17
CA GLN A 283 11.05 9.26 -33.03
C GLN A 283 10.46 10.34 -32.14
N ALA A 284 9.31 10.86 -32.56
CA ALA A 284 8.50 11.76 -31.75
C ALA A 284 8.07 11.05 -30.44
N PRO A 285 7.77 11.80 -29.37
CA PRO A 285 7.20 11.23 -28.15
C PRO A 285 6.07 10.25 -28.45
N TRP A 286 6.12 9.08 -27.83
CA TRP A 286 5.14 8.02 -28.00
C TRP A 286 4.29 7.87 -26.74
N PRO A 287 3.02 7.45 -26.84
CA PRO A 287 2.20 7.40 -28.03
C PRO A 287 2.04 8.77 -28.72
N PRO A 288 1.68 8.80 -30.01
CA PRO A 288 1.31 10.04 -30.68
C PRO A 288 0.07 10.69 -30.05
N VAL A 289 -0.31 11.86 -30.58
CA VAL A 289 -1.54 12.57 -30.17
C VAL A 289 -2.73 11.62 -30.18
N GLY A 290 -3.46 11.56 -29.05
CA GLY A 290 -4.56 10.63 -28.83
C GLY A 290 -4.23 9.47 -27.87
N GLY A 291 -2.95 9.22 -27.58
CA GLY A 291 -2.54 8.14 -26.68
C GLY A 291 -2.57 6.76 -27.36
N ALA A 292 -2.32 5.72 -26.57
CA ALA A 292 -2.50 4.33 -26.97
C ALA A 292 -3.38 3.62 -25.95
N THR A 293 -4.27 2.76 -26.42
CA THR A 293 -5.15 1.96 -25.56
C THR A 293 -5.08 0.48 -25.93
N TRP A 294 -5.10 -0.39 -24.93
CA TRP A 294 -5.22 -1.84 -25.09
C TRP A 294 -6.54 -2.27 -24.46
N ALA A 295 -7.32 -3.09 -25.16
CA ALA A 295 -8.57 -3.62 -24.64
C ALA A 295 -8.32 -4.59 -23.48
N ALA A 296 -7.28 -5.43 -23.58
CA ALA A 296 -6.75 -6.23 -22.49
C ALA A 296 -5.22 -6.15 -22.44
N TYR A 297 -4.69 -5.91 -21.25
CA TYR A 297 -3.28 -5.86 -20.93
C TYR A 297 -3.05 -6.49 -19.55
N GLU A 298 -2.54 -7.71 -19.56
CA GLU A 298 -2.35 -8.51 -18.36
C GLU A 298 -0.87 -8.65 -18.02
N ILE A 299 -0.56 -8.60 -16.72
CA ILE A 299 0.77 -8.83 -16.20
C ILE A 299 0.65 -9.88 -15.10
N THR A 300 1.46 -10.92 -15.21
CA THR A 300 1.62 -11.98 -14.21
C THR A 300 3.05 -11.98 -13.69
N LEU A 301 3.21 -12.01 -12.36
CA LEU A 301 4.50 -12.17 -11.69
C LEU A 301 4.54 -13.52 -10.98
N SER A 302 5.70 -14.18 -11.00
CA SER A 302 5.88 -15.51 -10.43
C SER A 302 7.33 -15.77 -10.09
N ARG A 303 7.57 -16.76 -9.22
CA ARG A 303 8.91 -17.35 -9.07
C ARG A 303 9.24 -18.20 -10.30
N ALA A 304 10.52 -18.33 -10.60
CA ALA A 304 10.95 -19.21 -11.67
C ALA A 304 10.94 -20.69 -11.25
N ALA A 305 10.36 -21.54 -12.09
CA ALA A 305 10.47 -23.00 -11.98
C ALA A 305 11.77 -23.54 -12.61
N ASN A 306 12.33 -22.79 -13.56
CA ASN A 306 13.56 -23.12 -14.29
C ASN A 306 14.61 -22.04 -14.05
N THR A 307 15.86 -22.30 -14.44
CA THR A 307 16.88 -21.24 -14.54
C THR A 307 16.73 -20.48 -15.86
N VAL A 308 17.30 -19.28 -15.95
CA VAL A 308 17.30 -18.49 -17.20
C VAL A 308 17.86 -19.30 -18.39
N LEU A 309 18.92 -20.09 -18.17
CA LEU A 309 19.53 -20.92 -19.21
C LEU A 309 18.67 -22.10 -19.67
N THR A 310 17.69 -22.50 -18.85
CA THR A 310 16.81 -23.64 -19.10
C THR A 310 15.35 -23.24 -19.29
N LEU A 311 15.10 -21.98 -19.67
CA LEU A 311 13.76 -21.46 -19.99
C LEU A 311 13.03 -22.37 -21.00
N SER A 312 11.94 -22.97 -20.55
CA SER A 312 11.04 -23.78 -21.38
C SER A 312 10.36 -22.93 -22.46
N THR A 313 10.02 -23.54 -23.59
CA THR A 313 9.15 -22.90 -24.59
C THR A 313 7.71 -22.82 -24.13
N ASN A 314 7.27 -23.68 -23.19
CA ASN A 314 5.96 -23.61 -22.55
C ASN A 314 6.02 -22.63 -21.37
N PHE A 315 5.23 -21.56 -21.41
CA PHE A 315 5.27 -20.49 -20.41
C PHE A 315 4.88 -20.97 -19.01
N ALA A 316 3.89 -21.85 -18.90
CA ALA A 316 3.42 -22.36 -17.61
C ALA A 316 4.50 -23.18 -16.90
N ALA A 317 5.34 -23.89 -17.66
CA ALA A 317 6.43 -24.69 -17.12
C ALA A 317 7.57 -23.85 -16.50
N ASN A 318 7.57 -22.53 -16.71
CA ASN A 318 8.58 -21.63 -16.14
C ASN A 318 8.12 -20.95 -14.84
N GLN A 319 6.87 -21.12 -14.42
CA GLN A 319 6.28 -20.38 -13.32
C GLN A 319 6.00 -21.28 -12.10
N ILE A 320 6.28 -20.78 -10.91
CA ILE A 320 5.78 -21.31 -9.64
C ILE A 320 4.85 -20.26 -9.04
N ASP A 321 3.64 -20.69 -8.66
CA ASP A 321 2.59 -19.88 -8.04
C ASP A 321 2.36 -18.52 -8.73
N PRO A 322 1.96 -18.51 -10.02
CA PRO A 322 1.77 -17.28 -10.76
C PRO A 322 0.64 -16.42 -10.20
N VAL A 323 0.93 -15.13 -10.01
CA VAL A 323 -0.01 -14.12 -9.51
C VAL A 323 -0.35 -13.15 -10.64
N LEU A 324 -1.62 -13.07 -11.01
CA LEU A 324 -2.13 -12.06 -11.95
C LEU A 324 -2.18 -10.69 -11.26
N VAL A 325 -1.15 -9.89 -11.50
CA VAL A 325 -0.97 -8.58 -10.84
C VAL A 325 -1.63 -7.44 -11.63
N ARG A 326 -1.92 -7.63 -12.91
CA ARG A 326 -2.69 -6.65 -13.71
C ARG A 326 -3.61 -7.39 -14.67
N ALA A 327 -4.82 -6.86 -14.84
CA ALA A 327 -5.76 -7.31 -15.86
C ALA A 327 -6.63 -6.14 -16.34
N GLY A 328 -7.28 -6.33 -17.49
CA GLY A 328 -8.17 -5.33 -18.09
C GLY A 328 -7.44 -4.31 -18.97
N PRO A 329 -8.09 -3.20 -19.33
CA PRO A 329 -7.54 -2.25 -20.28
C PRO A 329 -6.33 -1.49 -19.74
N LEU A 330 -5.47 -1.04 -20.64
CA LEU A 330 -4.38 -0.09 -20.35
C LEU A 330 -4.53 1.11 -21.28
N THR A 331 -4.28 2.30 -20.75
CA THR A 331 -4.16 3.54 -21.53
C THR A 331 -2.82 4.16 -21.21
N ILE A 332 -2.04 4.46 -22.24
CA ILE A 332 -0.82 5.26 -22.13
C ILE A 332 -1.12 6.64 -22.75
N PRO A 333 -1.06 7.73 -21.98
CA PRO A 333 -1.30 9.08 -22.51
C PRO A 333 -0.27 9.47 -23.58
N ALA A 334 -0.65 10.34 -24.51
CA ALA A 334 0.25 10.83 -25.55
C ALA A 334 1.55 11.41 -24.97
N GLY A 335 2.69 11.07 -25.57
CA GLY A 335 4.02 11.56 -25.20
C GLY A 335 4.56 11.06 -23.86
N SER A 336 3.97 10.02 -23.27
CA SER A 336 4.43 9.48 -21.98
C SER A 336 5.77 8.75 -22.03
N LEU A 337 6.19 8.32 -23.23
CA LEU A 337 7.46 7.68 -23.53
C LEU A 337 8.24 8.61 -24.48
N THR A 338 9.38 9.11 -24.03
CA THR A 338 10.19 10.08 -24.78
C THR A 338 11.56 9.50 -25.07
N ALA A 339 12.01 9.59 -26.33
CA ALA A 339 13.38 9.25 -26.69
C ALA A 339 14.35 10.41 -26.37
N SER A 340 15.45 10.10 -25.72
CA SER A 340 16.55 11.01 -25.38
C SER A 340 17.75 10.74 -26.28
N PRO A 341 18.44 11.78 -26.78
CA PRO A 341 19.62 11.60 -27.63
C PRO A 341 20.85 11.05 -26.89
N LEU A 342 20.84 11.02 -25.54
CA LEU A 342 21.98 10.55 -24.73
C LEU A 342 21.68 9.26 -23.96
N GLY A 343 20.39 8.88 -23.89
CA GLY A 343 19.76 7.92 -22.98
C GLY A 343 20.48 7.58 -21.65
N PRO A 344 20.10 6.47 -20.98
CA PRO A 344 18.91 5.69 -21.28
C PRO A 344 17.61 6.52 -21.18
N ASP A 345 16.57 6.09 -21.88
CA ASP A 345 15.28 6.77 -21.89
C ASP A 345 14.53 6.64 -20.55
N PRO A 346 13.66 7.60 -20.20
CA PRO A 346 12.84 7.50 -19.00
C PRO A 346 11.83 6.35 -19.12
N PHE A 347 11.60 5.66 -17.99
CA PHE A 347 10.58 4.63 -17.90
C PHE A 347 9.18 5.23 -17.82
N PHE A 348 8.23 4.63 -18.53
CA PHE A 348 6.80 4.75 -18.27
C PHE A 348 6.35 3.63 -17.34
N GLU A 349 5.79 4.00 -16.20
CA GLU A 349 5.38 3.07 -15.15
C GLU A 349 3.96 2.55 -15.40
N ILE A 350 3.81 1.22 -15.44
CA ILE A 350 2.52 0.55 -15.49
C ILE A 350 2.16 0.08 -14.07
N PRO A 351 1.11 0.65 -13.44
CA PRO A 351 0.69 0.21 -12.12
C PRO A 351 0.21 -1.24 -12.14
N ILE A 352 0.56 -1.98 -11.09
CA ILE A 352 0.12 -3.36 -10.86
C ILE A 352 -0.46 -3.51 -9.43
N ARG A 353 -1.20 -4.58 -9.18
CA ARG A 353 -1.51 -5.03 -7.83
C ARG A 353 -0.20 -5.42 -7.14
N ALA A 354 -0.12 -5.08 -5.86
CA ALA A 354 1.01 -5.39 -4.99
C ALA A 354 1.45 -6.85 -5.13
N TYR A 355 2.74 -7.07 -5.38
CA TYR A 355 3.36 -8.40 -5.43
C TYR A 355 4.54 -8.44 -4.47
N ALA A 356 4.47 -9.31 -3.47
CA ALA A 356 5.58 -9.54 -2.55
C ALA A 356 6.67 -10.35 -3.25
N TYR A 357 7.83 -9.73 -3.48
CA TYR A 357 8.98 -10.41 -4.04
C TYR A 357 9.47 -11.49 -3.07
N GLN A 358 9.66 -12.71 -3.55
CA GLN A 358 9.91 -13.88 -2.72
C GLN A 358 11.40 -14.23 -2.62
N GLY A 359 12.27 -13.43 -3.25
CA GLY A 359 13.67 -13.78 -3.49
C GLY A 359 13.83 -14.76 -4.66
N GLY A 360 15.09 -14.94 -5.09
CA GLY A 360 15.43 -15.83 -6.21
C GLY A 360 15.13 -15.21 -7.58
N ASP A 361 14.93 -16.06 -8.58
CA ASP A 361 14.65 -15.61 -9.94
C ASP A 361 13.19 -15.13 -10.07
N LEU A 362 12.97 -14.04 -10.81
CA LEU A 362 11.66 -13.47 -11.08
C LEU A 362 11.24 -13.74 -12.53
N VAL A 363 10.03 -14.26 -12.70
CA VAL A 363 9.40 -14.41 -14.02
C VAL A 363 8.25 -13.41 -14.16
N VAL A 364 8.32 -12.62 -15.22
CA VAL A 364 7.29 -11.66 -15.64
C VAL A 364 6.66 -12.16 -16.92
N THR A 365 5.33 -12.28 -16.97
CA THR A 365 4.59 -12.54 -18.20
C THR A 365 3.67 -11.38 -18.50
N ILE A 366 3.81 -10.81 -19.70
CA ILE A 366 2.99 -9.72 -20.22
C ILE A 366 2.21 -10.26 -21.42
N THR A 367 0.89 -10.12 -21.41
CA THR A 367 0.05 -10.48 -22.55
C THR A 367 -0.94 -9.36 -22.88
N HIS A 368 -1.14 -9.08 -24.15
CA HIS A 368 -2.06 -8.04 -24.58
C HIS A 368 -2.69 -8.33 -25.95
N THR A 369 -3.84 -7.70 -26.21
CA THR A 369 -4.58 -7.83 -27.47
C THR A 369 -4.01 -7.00 -28.63
N GLY A 370 -2.98 -6.20 -28.36
CA GLY A 370 -2.47 -5.15 -29.27
C GLY A 370 -3.14 -3.81 -28.97
N SER A 371 -2.49 -2.72 -29.36
CA SER A 371 -2.95 -1.36 -29.05
C SER A 371 -3.91 -0.81 -30.11
N SER A 372 -4.55 0.34 -29.81
CA SER A 372 -5.41 1.07 -30.74
C SER A 372 -4.67 1.88 -31.81
N ILE A 373 -3.33 1.88 -31.78
CA ILE A 373 -2.50 2.59 -32.75
C ILE A 373 -1.62 1.61 -33.54
N ALA A 374 -1.41 1.89 -34.82
CA ALA A 374 -0.65 1.00 -35.72
C ALA A 374 0.87 1.03 -35.51
N SER A 375 1.40 1.97 -34.71
CA SER A 375 2.84 2.04 -34.45
C SER A 375 3.25 1.06 -33.35
N ASP A 376 4.31 0.29 -33.65
CA ASP A 376 4.98 -0.62 -32.71
C ASP A 376 6.27 0.05 -32.24
N PRO A 377 6.28 0.74 -31.08
CA PRO A 377 7.54 1.22 -30.54
C PRO A 377 8.43 0.03 -30.17
N THR A 378 9.72 0.13 -30.46
CA THR A 378 10.72 -0.77 -29.88
C THR A 378 10.96 -0.36 -28.42
N VAL A 379 10.96 -1.34 -27.53
CA VAL A 379 11.30 -1.15 -26.12
C VAL A 379 12.76 -1.52 -25.91
N ASP A 380 13.44 -0.91 -24.95
CA ASP A 380 14.82 -1.26 -24.63
C ASP A 380 14.93 -2.73 -24.21
N ALA A 381 15.96 -3.44 -24.69
CA ALA A 381 16.25 -4.83 -24.35
C ALA A 381 17.73 -5.15 -24.37
N VAL A 382 18.09 -6.22 -23.65
CA VAL A 382 19.44 -6.76 -23.67
C VAL A 382 19.49 -8.10 -24.42
N PRO A 383 20.66 -8.53 -24.90
CA PRO A 383 20.84 -9.89 -25.41
C PRO A 383 20.51 -10.94 -24.34
N ALA A 384 19.88 -12.04 -24.76
CA ALA A 384 19.62 -13.17 -23.88
C ALA A 384 20.94 -13.73 -23.34
N SER A 385 21.01 -13.95 -22.03
CA SER A 385 22.21 -14.39 -21.31
C SER A 385 21.84 -15.19 -20.07
N ALA A 386 22.82 -15.57 -19.23
CA ALA A 386 22.52 -16.16 -17.92
C ALA A 386 21.87 -15.15 -16.96
N ALA A 387 21.95 -13.85 -17.22
CA ALA A 387 21.37 -12.80 -16.39
C ALA A 387 19.87 -12.61 -16.65
N ALA A 388 19.45 -12.71 -17.91
CA ALA A 388 18.05 -12.60 -18.30
C ALA A 388 17.78 -13.32 -19.63
N GLY A 389 16.57 -13.83 -19.77
CA GLY A 389 16.13 -14.51 -20.98
C GLY A 389 14.63 -14.36 -21.19
N ALA A 390 14.19 -14.38 -22.44
CA ALA A 390 12.79 -14.25 -22.77
C ALA A 390 12.31 -15.27 -23.80
N ARG A 391 10.99 -15.45 -23.80
CA ARG A 391 10.21 -16.21 -24.76
C ARG A 391 9.05 -15.32 -25.22
N ALA A 392 8.78 -15.27 -26.51
CA ALA A 392 7.69 -14.46 -27.06
C ALA A 392 6.87 -15.26 -28.08
N SER A 393 5.59 -14.93 -28.19
CA SER A 393 4.66 -15.48 -29.17
C SER A 393 3.80 -14.39 -29.78
N ALA A 394 3.39 -14.61 -31.03
CA ALA A 394 2.25 -13.89 -31.60
C ALA A 394 0.96 -14.48 -31.04
N GLY A 395 0.09 -13.62 -30.49
CA GLY A 395 -1.19 -14.01 -29.91
C GLY A 395 -1.32 -13.67 -28.41
N TYR A 396 -2.54 -13.29 -28.03
CA TYR A 396 -2.95 -13.05 -26.66
C TYR A 396 -3.06 -14.39 -25.91
N GLN A 397 -2.47 -14.48 -24.71
CA GLN A 397 -2.49 -15.67 -23.85
C GLN A 397 -2.00 -16.95 -24.56
N SER A 398 -0.98 -16.81 -25.40
CA SER A 398 -0.31 -17.97 -26.01
C SER A 398 0.27 -18.88 -24.93
N GLN A 399 0.29 -20.19 -25.14
CA GLN A 399 0.83 -21.15 -24.17
C GLN A 399 2.35 -21.39 -24.32
N ALA A 400 2.88 -21.11 -25.50
CA ALA A 400 4.29 -21.33 -25.81
C ALA A 400 4.87 -20.16 -26.62
N GLY A 401 6.19 -20.01 -26.58
CA GLY A 401 6.91 -18.97 -27.32
C GLY A 401 8.30 -19.39 -27.78
N THR A 402 8.86 -18.62 -28.71
CA THR A 402 10.23 -18.76 -29.22
C THR A 402 11.19 -17.86 -28.45
N PRO A 403 12.51 -18.11 -28.46
CA PRO A 403 13.49 -17.20 -27.87
C PRO A 403 13.33 -15.75 -28.35
N ALA A 404 13.51 -14.81 -27.43
CA ALA A 404 13.46 -13.38 -27.69
C ALA A 404 14.45 -12.64 -26.77
N SER A 405 14.74 -11.39 -27.10
CA SER A 405 15.54 -10.49 -26.28
C SER A 405 14.77 -10.11 -25.01
N PRO A 406 15.31 -10.29 -23.80
CA PRO A 406 14.65 -9.82 -22.57
C PRO A 406 14.55 -8.29 -22.55
N PRO A 407 13.34 -7.72 -22.39
CA PRO A 407 13.19 -6.27 -22.25
C PRO A 407 13.84 -5.78 -20.96
N VAL A 408 14.37 -4.56 -20.99
CA VAL A 408 14.79 -3.82 -19.80
C VAL A 408 13.53 -3.29 -19.12
N LEU A 409 13.34 -3.67 -17.86
CA LEU A 409 12.21 -3.26 -17.06
C LEU A 409 12.70 -2.48 -15.84
N SER A 410 11.86 -1.60 -15.32
CA SER A 410 12.01 -1.13 -13.94
C SER A 410 10.95 -1.79 -13.06
N LEU A 411 11.37 -2.16 -11.85
CA LEU A 411 10.50 -2.68 -10.81
C LEU A 411 10.47 -1.63 -9.71
N ARG A 412 9.31 -0.99 -9.56
CA ARG A 412 9.12 -0.06 -8.45
C ARG A 412 8.70 -0.84 -7.23
N THR A 413 9.49 -0.73 -6.17
CA THR A 413 9.21 -1.36 -4.90
C THR A 413 8.88 -0.39 -3.80
N MET A 414 8.21 -0.95 -2.81
CA MET A 414 8.05 -0.38 -1.50
C MET A 414 8.75 -1.30 -0.49
N PRO A 415 9.39 -0.73 0.55
CA PRO A 415 9.98 -1.53 1.60
C PRO A 415 8.91 -2.44 2.21
N ALA A 416 9.32 -3.64 2.62
CA ALA A 416 8.45 -4.55 3.38
C ALA A 416 7.95 -3.84 4.64
N GLN A 417 6.64 -3.90 4.91
CA GLN A 417 6.09 -3.38 6.15
C GLN A 417 6.64 -4.19 7.33
N ALA A 418 6.95 -3.52 8.44
CA ALA A 418 7.33 -4.20 9.68
C ALA A 418 6.17 -5.09 10.16
N PRO A 419 6.44 -6.25 10.80
CA PRO A 419 5.39 -7.09 11.37
C PRO A 419 4.50 -6.26 12.31
N GLY A 420 3.19 -6.38 12.19
CA GLY A 420 2.25 -5.60 12.98
C GLY A 420 0.84 -6.15 12.91
N VAL A 421 -0.10 -5.60 13.67
CA VAL A 421 -1.48 -6.08 13.66
C VAL A 421 -2.29 -5.28 12.64
N LEU A 422 -2.78 -5.94 11.59
CA LEU A 422 -3.64 -5.31 10.57
C LEU A 422 -4.92 -4.76 11.19
N TRP A 423 -5.58 -5.51 12.08
CA TRP A 423 -6.74 -5.03 12.82
C TRP A 423 -7.00 -5.85 14.07
N ASP A 424 -7.63 -5.24 15.07
CA ASP A 424 -7.94 -5.85 16.35
C ASP A 424 -9.23 -5.23 16.89
N ASN A 425 -10.28 -6.02 17.12
CA ASN A 425 -11.52 -5.52 17.75
C ASN A 425 -11.38 -5.26 19.25
N GLY A 426 -10.21 -5.51 19.85
CA GLY A 426 -9.88 -5.16 21.22
C GLY A 426 -9.94 -6.36 22.18
N PRO A 427 -9.87 -6.11 23.50
CA PRO A 427 -9.77 -7.17 24.48
C PRO A 427 -11.11 -7.89 24.70
N ILE A 428 -11.07 -9.22 24.73
CA ILE A 428 -12.21 -10.06 25.10
C ILE A 428 -12.44 -10.13 26.62
N VAL A 429 -11.41 -9.86 27.42
CA VAL A 429 -11.46 -9.86 28.89
C VAL A 429 -11.92 -8.50 29.38
N ASN A 430 -13.03 -8.49 30.14
CA ASN A 430 -13.55 -7.27 30.75
C ASN A 430 -13.61 -7.35 32.28
N ARG A 431 -13.25 -8.50 32.88
CA ARG A 431 -13.06 -8.68 34.32
C ARG A 431 -11.89 -9.62 34.61
N PRO A 432 -10.65 -9.10 34.68
CA PRO A 432 -9.48 -9.92 35.00
C PRO A 432 -9.62 -10.64 36.35
N GLY A 433 -9.25 -11.92 36.40
CA GLY A 433 -9.25 -12.74 37.62
C GLY A 433 -10.60 -13.05 38.26
N ALA A 434 -11.72 -12.63 37.66
CA ALA A 434 -13.06 -12.79 38.25
C ALA A 434 -13.79 -14.08 37.83
N GLY A 435 -13.15 -14.91 37.00
CA GLY A 435 -13.70 -16.16 36.50
C GLY A 435 -13.44 -17.35 37.42
N PHE A 436 -13.76 -18.54 36.93
CA PHE A 436 -13.54 -19.79 37.66
C PHE A 436 -12.06 -19.97 38.04
N GLN A 437 -11.80 -20.30 39.31
CA GLN A 437 -10.45 -20.47 39.88
C GLN A 437 -9.48 -19.29 39.64
N GLY A 438 -10.00 -18.07 39.53
CA GLY A 438 -9.18 -16.87 39.31
C GLY A 438 -8.73 -16.68 37.87
N ALA A 439 -9.29 -17.44 36.91
CA ALA A 439 -9.12 -17.16 35.49
C ALA A 439 -9.82 -15.84 35.10
N ASP A 440 -9.48 -15.32 33.93
CA ASP A 440 -10.11 -14.12 33.41
C ASP A 440 -11.56 -14.37 32.99
N LEU A 441 -12.37 -13.32 33.03
CA LEU A 441 -13.77 -13.39 32.68
C LEU A 441 -14.09 -12.45 31.51
N SER A 442 -14.67 -13.04 30.46
CA SER A 442 -15.39 -12.34 29.41
C SER A 442 -16.87 -12.39 29.75
N VAL A 443 -17.39 -11.35 30.40
CA VAL A 443 -18.80 -11.29 30.82
C VAL A 443 -19.66 -10.60 29.78
N VAL A 444 -20.85 -11.13 29.51
CA VAL A 444 -21.89 -10.41 28.77
C VAL A 444 -22.69 -9.55 29.74
N GLY A 445 -22.87 -8.26 29.42
CA GLY A 445 -23.55 -7.30 30.29
C GLY A 445 -25.03 -7.64 30.51
N PHE A 446 -25.63 -7.12 31.59
CA PHE A 446 -27.00 -7.49 32.03
C PHE A 446 -28.15 -7.24 31.02
N ARG A 447 -27.92 -6.48 29.95
CA ARG A 447 -28.94 -6.20 28.91
C ARG A 447 -28.78 -7.05 27.65
N ASP A 448 -27.70 -7.82 27.57
CA ASP A 448 -27.38 -8.63 26.39
C ASP A 448 -27.31 -10.10 26.84
N SER A 449 -28.15 -10.94 26.24
CA SER A 449 -28.28 -12.35 26.63
C SER A 449 -27.48 -13.27 25.71
N LEU A 450 -26.93 -12.74 24.63
CA LEU A 450 -26.23 -13.53 23.63
C LEU A 450 -24.77 -13.73 24.02
N LEU A 451 -24.41 -14.96 24.38
CA LEU A 451 -23.03 -15.30 24.75
C LEU A 451 -22.08 -15.24 23.56
N GLY A 452 -22.56 -15.46 22.34
CA GLY A 452 -21.78 -15.37 21.11
C GLY A 452 -22.65 -15.68 19.89
N PHE A 453 -22.03 -15.69 18.72
CA PHE A 453 -22.68 -16.07 17.46
C PHE A 453 -22.20 -17.46 17.03
N ALA A 454 -23.06 -18.25 16.41
CA ALA A 454 -22.66 -19.54 15.85
C ALA A 454 -21.58 -19.34 14.77
N ALA A 455 -20.54 -20.17 14.80
CA ALA A 455 -19.44 -20.15 13.84
C ALA A 455 -19.11 -21.58 13.41
N LEU A 456 -20.06 -22.24 12.73
CA LEU A 456 -20.00 -23.65 12.37
C LEU A 456 -19.69 -23.84 10.88
N ASP A 457 -18.67 -24.63 10.57
CA ASP A 457 -18.39 -24.99 9.17
C ASP A 457 -19.48 -25.93 8.63
N GLY A 458 -20.06 -25.57 7.49
CA GLY A 458 -21.29 -26.19 6.96
C GLY A 458 -22.59 -25.65 7.55
N GLY A 459 -22.53 -24.62 8.40
CA GLY A 459 -23.68 -23.91 8.98
C GLY A 459 -23.48 -22.39 8.98
N GLU A 460 -23.84 -21.73 10.08
CA GLU A 460 -23.68 -20.28 10.24
C GLU A 460 -22.20 -19.89 10.36
N ARG A 461 -21.81 -18.84 9.63
CA ARG A 461 -20.45 -18.28 9.63
C ARG A 461 -20.49 -16.85 10.14
N ILE A 462 -19.43 -16.42 10.82
CA ILE A 462 -19.31 -15.04 11.29
C ILE A 462 -18.42 -14.29 10.30
N ALA A 463 -18.85 -13.12 9.84
CA ALA A 463 -18.02 -12.25 9.05
C ALA A 463 -17.98 -10.83 9.64
N ASP A 464 -16.83 -10.18 9.52
CA ASP A 464 -16.64 -8.79 9.90
C ASP A 464 -15.85 -8.05 8.81
N ASP A 465 -16.04 -6.74 8.68
CA ASP A 465 -15.34 -5.95 7.68
C ASP A 465 -13.96 -5.48 8.18
N VAL A 466 -13.00 -5.48 7.27
CA VAL A 466 -11.64 -4.99 7.52
C VAL A 466 -11.25 -4.02 6.40
N ILE A 467 -10.59 -2.93 6.77
CA ILE A 467 -10.10 -1.94 5.81
C ILE A 467 -8.57 -1.98 5.85
N VAL A 468 -7.97 -2.45 4.75
CA VAL A 468 -6.54 -2.30 4.50
C VAL A 468 -6.33 -0.89 3.98
N ASN A 469 -5.73 -0.07 4.82
CA ASN A 469 -5.48 1.34 4.55
C ASN A 469 -4.10 1.54 3.90
N ASP A 470 -3.12 0.72 4.26
CA ASP A 470 -1.76 0.82 3.73
C ASP A 470 -1.73 0.56 2.23
N ILE A 471 -1.12 1.50 1.51
CA ILE A 471 -1.01 1.42 0.05
C ILE A 471 -0.13 0.25 -0.42
N GLN A 472 0.78 -0.19 0.45
CA GLN A 472 1.63 -1.35 0.25
C GLN A 472 0.81 -2.66 0.28
N GLY A 473 -0.42 -2.61 0.81
CA GLY A 473 -1.15 -3.81 1.21
C GLY A 473 -0.50 -4.48 2.42
N TRP A 474 -1.02 -5.64 2.78
CA TRP A 474 -0.54 -6.46 3.89
C TRP A 474 -0.27 -7.87 3.40
N ARG A 475 0.90 -8.42 3.72
CA ARG A 475 1.07 -9.87 3.68
C ARG A 475 0.41 -10.46 4.93
N LEU A 476 -0.43 -11.46 4.74
CA LEU A 476 -1.13 -12.17 5.80
C LEU A 476 -0.35 -13.45 6.11
N ASP A 477 0.04 -13.61 7.37
CA ASP A 477 0.69 -14.83 7.86
C ASP A 477 -0.25 -15.70 8.69
N ALA A 478 -1.02 -15.07 9.58
CA ALA A 478 -1.88 -15.78 10.51
C ALA A 478 -3.20 -15.04 10.73
N PHE A 479 -4.14 -15.78 11.31
CA PHE A 479 -5.38 -15.26 11.83
C PHE A 479 -5.60 -15.92 13.20
N SER A 480 -5.89 -15.11 14.22
CA SER A 480 -6.26 -15.62 15.54
C SER A 480 -7.70 -15.25 15.86
N THR A 481 -8.43 -16.11 16.56
CA THR A 481 -9.75 -15.78 17.08
C THR A 481 -10.00 -16.50 18.39
N PHE A 482 -11.04 -16.06 19.10
CA PHE A 482 -11.52 -16.71 20.30
C PHE A 482 -12.86 -17.38 20.02
N ALA A 483 -12.94 -18.67 20.34
CA ALA A 483 -14.15 -19.46 20.25
C ALA A 483 -14.40 -20.22 21.55
N PHE A 484 -15.64 -20.62 21.78
CA PHE A 484 -16.02 -21.50 22.88
C PHE A 484 -17.13 -22.44 22.42
N ALA A 485 -17.30 -23.56 23.12
CA ALA A 485 -18.35 -24.52 22.82
C ALA A 485 -18.84 -25.16 24.13
N ASN A 486 -20.12 -25.52 24.18
CA ASN A 486 -20.69 -26.12 25.38
C ASN A 486 -20.12 -27.53 25.59
N GLY A 487 -19.60 -27.80 26.79
CA GLY A 487 -18.96 -29.08 27.10
C GLY A 487 -17.48 -29.18 26.68
N ASP A 488 -16.87 -28.06 26.24
CA ASP A 488 -15.41 -27.98 26.12
C ASP A 488 -14.76 -27.87 27.52
N THR A 489 -13.46 -28.15 27.60
CA THR A 489 -12.70 -28.16 28.86
C THR A 489 -11.58 -27.11 28.86
N SER A 490 -11.03 -26.75 30.02
CA SER A 490 -9.81 -25.93 30.08
C SER A 490 -8.53 -26.74 29.88
N GLY A 491 -8.64 -28.05 29.64
CA GLY A 491 -7.52 -28.96 29.41
C GLY A 491 -6.87 -28.80 28.03
N PRO A 492 -5.78 -29.55 27.76
CA PRO A 492 -5.04 -29.46 26.51
C PRO A 492 -5.84 -29.93 25.28
N THR A 493 -6.84 -30.79 25.47
CA THR A 493 -7.72 -31.29 24.41
C THR A 493 -8.99 -30.45 24.33
N SER A 494 -9.37 -30.06 23.11
CA SER A 494 -10.56 -29.27 22.80
C SER A 494 -11.50 -30.06 21.91
N ILE A 495 -12.81 -29.91 22.13
CA ILE A 495 -13.82 -30.44 21.20
C ILE A 495 -13.90 -29.61 19.91
N ILE A 496 -13.48 -28.34 19.95
CA ILE A 496 -13.24 -27.53 18.76
C ILE A 496 -11.93 -27.98 18.13
N ASN A 497 -11.96 -28.42 16.88
CA ASN A 497 -10.85 -29.11 16.23
C ASN A 497 -10.47 -28.55 14.85
N GLY A 498 -11.11 -27.47 14.41
CA GLY A 498 -10.79 -26.80 13.15
C GLY A 498 -11.20 -25.34 13.15
N LEU A 499 -10.53 -24.57 12.30
CA LEU A 499 -10.81 -23.18 11.99
C LEU A 499 -10.57 -22.98 10.50
N THR A 500 -11.58 -22.46 9.82
CA THR A 500 -11.53 -22.04 8.42
C THR A 500 -11.74 -20.53 8.40
N VAL A 501 -10.79 -19.83 7.78
CA VAL A 501 -10.86 -18.37 7.59
C VAL A 501 -10.82 -18.08 6.10
N ARG A 502 -11.77 -17.27 5.62
CA ARG A 502 -11.85 -16.77 4.25
C ARG A 502 -11.85 -15.25 4.27
N VAL A 503 -11.11 -14.66 3.33
CA VAL A 503 -11.11 -13.21 3.10
C VAL A 503 -11.84 -12.96 1.80
N TRP A 504 -12.84 -12.10 1.83
CA TRP A 504 -13.70 -11.78 0.71
C TRP A 504 -13.45 -10.36 0.21
N SER A 505 -13.43 -10.20 -1.11
CA SER A 505 -13.57 -8.90 -1.79
C SER A 505 -15.06 -8.67 -2.06
N GLY A 506 -15.73 -7.96 -1.15
CA GLY A 506 -17.19 -7.77 -1.12
C GLY A 506 -17.83 -8.49 0.07
N VAL A 507 -19.05 -8.08 0.43
CA VAL A 507 -19.82 -8.71 1.50
C VAL A 507 -20.04 -10.19 1.15
N PRO A 508 -19.73 -11.15 2.05
CA PRO A 508 -19.92 -12.58 1.77
C PRO A 508 -21.32 -12.87 1.24
N GLU A 509 -21.40 -13.80 0.27
CA GLU A 509 -22.64 -14.24 -0.39
C GLU A 509 -23.41 -13.17 -1.19
N SER A 510 -22.93 -11.92 -1.23
CA SER A 510 -23.53 -10.89 -2.09
C SER A 510 -23.11 -11.08 -3.56
N PRO A 511 -23.96 -10.71 -4.54
CA PRO A 511 -23.59 -10.75 -5.95
C PRO A 511 -22.28 -9.98 -6.22
N GLY A 512 -21.31 -10.64 -6.87
CA GLY A 512 -20.01 -10.06 -7.19
C GLY A 512 -18.94 -10.21 -6.10
N ALA A 513 -19.26 -10.76 -4.93
CA ALA A 513 -18.27 -11.08 -3.92
C ALA A 513 -17.43 -12.29 -4.34
N SER A 514 -16.15 -12.28 -3.96
CA SER A 514 -15.21 -13.38 -4.26
C SER A 514 -14.22 -13.59 -3.12
N ILE A 515 -13.82 -14.85 -2.90
CA ILE A 515 -12.76 -15.19 -1.95
C ILE A 515 -11.42 -14.79 -2.56
N VAL A 516 -10.67 -13.95 -1.86
CA VAL A 516 -9.34 -13.48 -2.27
C VAL A 516 -8.21 -14.11 -1.45
N ALA A 517 -8.52 -14.70 -0.30
CA ALA A 517 -7.60 -15.50 0.48
C ALA A 517 -8.33 -16.53 1.35
N GLN A 518 -7.66 -17.64 1.67
CA GLN A 518 -8.17 -18.63 2.60
C GLN A 518 -6.99 -19.23 3.40
N THR A 519 -7.22 -19.55 4.66
CA THR A 519 -6.21 -20.19 5.53
C THR A 519 -6.06 -21.68 5.26
N ASN A 520 -4.90 -22.20 5.68
CA ASN A 520 -4.63 -23.62 5.88
C ASN A 520 -5.38 -24.14 7.13
N PRO A 521 -5.37 -25.47 7.40
CA PRO A 521 -5.96 -26.03 8.62
C PRO A 521 -5.44 -25.37 9.90
N LEU A 522 -6.23 -25.49 10.97
CA LEU A 522 -5.96 -24.98 12.31
C LEU A 522 -4.51 -25.29 12.75
N ALA A 523 -3.74 -24.24 13.01
CA ALA A 523 -2.34 -24.32 13.40
C ALA A 523 -2.16 -24.45 14.92
N SER A 524 -3.00 -23.78 15.71
CA SER A 524 -2.99 -23.92 17.17
C SER A 524 -4.36 -23.76 17.79
N ASN A 525 -4.59 -24.46 18.91
CA ASN A 525 -5.76 -24.32 19.76
C ASN A 525 -5.31 -24.42 21.21
N THR A 526 -5.48 -23.33 21.96
CA THR A 526 -5.03 -23.23 23.35
C THR A 526 -6.11 -22.62 24.24
N PHE A 527 -6.17 -23.04 25.50
CA PHE A 527 -7.02 -22.37 26.48
C PHE A 527 -6.50 -20.95 26.72
N ALA A 528 -7.37 -19.95 26.59
CA ALA A 528 -7.01 -18.53 26.66
C ALA A 528 -6.86 -18.00 28.10
N ASN A 529 -6.89 -18.89 29.10
CA ASN A 529 -6.99 -18.52 30.52
C ASN A 529 -8.21 -17.64 30.85
N ALA A 530 -9.29 -17.78 30.07
CA ALA A 530 -10.51 -16.99 30.22
C ALA A 530 -11.76 -17.85 30.00
N TYR A 531 -12.85 -17.48 30.67
CA TYR A 531 -14.18 -18.09 30.47
C TYR A 531 -15.18 -17.07 29.93
N ARG A 532 -16.11 -17.54 29.09
CA ARG A 532 -17.24 -16.75 28.59
C ARG A 532 -18.49 -17.08 29.38
N ASN A 533 -18.92 -16.17 30.26
CA ASN A 533 -20.08 -16.42 31.12
C ASN A 533 -21.07 -15.24 31.15
N PRO A 534 -22.36 -15.50 31.43
CA PRO A 534 -23.28 -14.42 31.77
C PRO A 534 -22.93 -13.83 33.14
N ALA A 535 -23.33 -12.57 33.37
CA ALA A 535 -23.12 -11.91 34.66
C ALA A 535 -23.80 -12.64 35.84
N SER A 536 -24.79 -13.49 35.59
CA SER A 536 -25.49 -14.30 36.59
C SER A 536 -24.72 -15.55 37.05
N SER A 537 -23.70 -16.00 36.30
CA SER A 537 -22.90 -17.17 36.66
C SER A 537 -21.41 -16.97 36.32
N PRO A 538 -20.76 -15.96 36.92
CA PRO A 538 -19.42 -15.53 36.52
C PRO A 538 -18.33 -16.59 36.77
N THR A 539 -18.55 -17.49 37.73
CA THR A 539 -17.59 -18.52 38.13
C THR A 539 -17.85 -19.88 37.46
N SER A 540 -18.70 -19.96 36.43
CA SER A 540 -18.88 -21.23 35.69
C SER A 540 -17.62 -21.60 34.91
N ASN A 541 -17.33 -22.89 34.81
CA ASN A 541 -16.22 -23.45 34.03
C ASN A 541 -16.67 -24.10 32.70
N SER A 542 -17.95 -23.99 32.36
CA SER A 542 -18.56 -24.74 31.24
C SER A 542 -18.24 -24.19 29.84
N LEU A 543 -17.71 -22.97 29.76
CA LEU A 543 -17.46 -22.25 28.50
C LEU A 543 -16.03 -21.66 28.49
N PRO A 544 -15.00 -22.52 28.48
CA PRO A 544 -13.62 -22.07 28.33
C PRO A 544 -13.43 -21.42 26.96
N LEU A 545 -12.77 -20.26 26.94
CA LEU A 545 -12.38 -19.62 25.69
C LEU A 545 -11.12 -20.27 25.14
N ARG A 546 -11.18 -20.65 23.86
CA ARG A 546 -10.07 -21.18 23.09
C ARG A 546 -9.52 -20.09 22.19
N ARG A 547 -8.22 -19.84 22.27
CA ARG A 547 -7.50 -19.10 21.25
C ARG A 547 -7.16 -20.07 20.13
N LEU A 548 -7.79 -19.84 18.98
CA LEU A 548 -7.55 -20.58 17.75
C LEU A 548 -6.66 -19.74 16.85
N THR A 549 -5.66 -20.35 16.23
CA THR A 549 -4.83 -19.69 15.22
C THR A 549 -4.79 -20.55 13.96
N ALA A 550 -5.05 -19.93 12.81
CA ALA A 550 -4.84 -20.52 11.49
C ALA A 550 -3.74 -19.72 10.76
N THR A 551 -3.02 -20.39 9.87
CA THR A 551 -1.98 -19.74 9.04
C THR A 551 -2.48 -19.58 7.62
N PHE A 552 -2.17 -18.45 7.01
CA PHE A 552 -2.39 -18.28 5.59
C PHE A 552 -1.31 -19.02 4.79
N PRO A 553 -1.60 -19.46 3.56
CA PRO A 553 -0.59 -19.86 2.60
C PRO A 553 0.46 -18.75 2.47
N GLN A 554 1.72 -19.15 2.27
CA GLN A 554 2.79 -18.18 2.03
C GLN A 554 2.38 -17.26 0.87
N HIS A 555 2.72 -15.98 1.01
CA HIS A 555 2.48 -14.95 -0.01
C HIS A 555 1.01 -14.54 -0.21
N THR A 556 0.14 -14.83 0.75
CA THR A 556 -1.19 -14.22 0.78
C THR A 556 -1.04 -12.71 1.00
N VAL A 557 -1.25 -11.91 -0.05
CA VAL A 557 -1.19 -10.44 0.02
C VAL A 557 -2.58 -9.87 -0.13
N LEU A 558 -2.94 -8.96 0.76
CA LEU A 558 -4.16 -8.19 0.77
C LEU A 558 -3.84 -6.74 0.41
N PRO A 559 -4.06 -6.30 -0.84
CA PRO A 559 -3.85 -4.91 -1.24
C PRO A 559 -4.69 -3.93 -0.40
N ARG A 560 -4.45 -2.62 -0.56
CA ARG A 560 -5.35 -1.60 -0.04
C ARG A 560 -6.78 -1.86 -0.53
N GLY A 561 -7.74 -1.82 0.39
CA GLY A 561 -9.14 -2.06 0.06
C GLY A 561 -9.98 -2.40 1.28
N ARG A 562 -11.29 -2.55 1.04
CA ARG A 562 -12.22 -3.10 2.02
C ARG A 562 -12.45 -4.57 1.73
N TYR A 563 -12.37 -5.39 2.76
CA TYR A 563 -12.55 -6.83 2.71
C TYR A 563 -13.46 -7.28 3.84
N TRP A 564 -13.90 -8.53 3.77
CA TRP A 564 -14.64 -9.19 4.84
C TRP A 564 -13.91 -10.46 5.25
N ILE A 565 -13.65 -10.60 6.53
CA ILE A 565 -13.03 -11.81 7.07
C ILE A 565 -14.12 -12.66 7.66
N GLU A 566 -14.30 -13.83 7.07
CA GLU A 566 -15.29 -14.81 7.47
C GLU A 566 -14.60 -15.97 8.19
N ILE A 567 -15.17 -16.38 9.32
CA ILE A 567 -14.69 -17.49 10.13
C ILE A 567 -15.75 -18.56 10.32
N ALA A 568 -15.28 -19.80 10.36
CA ALA A 568 -16.06 -20.96 10.74
C ALA A 568 -15.17 -21.97 11.46
N CYS A 569 -15.71 -22.67 12.45
CA CYS A 569 -15.04 -23.68 13.24
C CYS A 569 -15.70 -25.05 13.06
N THR A 570 -14.94 -26.11 13.26
CA THR A 570 -15.47 -27.48 13.38
C THR A 570 -15.36 -27.95 14.81
N SER A 571 -16.26 -28.86 15.21
CA SER A 571 -16.23 -29.49 16.52
C SER A 571 -16.74 -30.92 16.47
N THR A 572 -16.46 -31.71 17.51
CA THR A 572 -16.88 -33.13 17.59
C THR A 572 -18.27 -33.36 18.17
N SER A 573 -18.83 -32.41 18.94
CA SER A 573 -20.02 -32.70 19.75
C SER A 573 -20.97 -31.52 20.02
N SER A 574 -20.61 -30.28 19.70
CA SER A 574 -21.46 -29.12 20.01
C SER A 574 -21.11 -27.90 19.16
N THR A 575 -22.10 -27.12 18.73
CA THR A 575 -21.89 -25.93 17.90
C THR A 575 -20.87 -24.96 18.52
N PRO A 576 -19.74 -24.69 17.85
CA PRO A 576 -18.79 -23.67 18.28
C PRO A 576 -19.37 -22.27 18.09
N MET A 577 -19.06 -21.39 19.04
CA MET A 577 -19.51 -20.00 19.05
C MET A 577 -18.32 -19.06 19.03
N GLY A 578 -18.39 -18.03 18.19
CA GLY A 578 -17.45 -16.91 18.20
C GLY A 578 -17.90 -15.80 19.15
N VAL A 579 -16.95 -15.14 19.79
CA VAL A 579 -17.22 -13.96 20.59
C VAL A 579 -17.34 -12.70 19.70
N PRO A 580 -18.09 -11.67 20.12
CA PRO A 580 -18.29 -10.43 19.34
C PRO A 580 -17.04 -9.55 19.14
N VAL A 581 -15.86 -9.99 19.58
CA VAL A 581 -14.61 -9.21 19.56
C VAL A 581 -13.50 -10.15 19.06
N GLN A 582 -12.97 -9.93 17.87
CA GLN A 582 -11.95 -10.79 17.25
C GLN A 582 -10.65 -10.00 17.01
N ASN A 583 -9.48 -10.64 17.16
CA ASN A 583 -8.18 -9.98 16.99
C ASN A 583 -7.55 -10.48 15.69
N TYR A 584 -7.37 -9.66 14.66
CA TYR A 584 -6.53 -10.07 13.51
C TYR A 584 -5.05 -9.94 13.91
N CYS A 585 -4.20 -10.85 13.44
CA CYS A 585 -2.74 -10.69 13.57
C CYS A 585 -2.14 -11.10 12.23
N GLY A 586 -2.02 -10.15 11.30
CA GLY A 586 -1.02 -10.30 10.26
C GLY A 586 0.35 -10.35 10.95
N HIS A 587 1.22 -11.26 10.56
CA HIS A 587 2.65 -11.07 10.78
C HIS A 587 3.27 -10.97 9.39
N VAL A 588 4.50 -10.47 9.30
CA VAL A 588 5.33 -10.48 8.09
C VAL A 588 6.48 -11.44 8.33
#